data_AF-W1NY04-F1
#
_entry.id   AF-W1NY04-F1
#
_cell.length_a   1.000
_cell.length_b   1.000
_cell.length_c   1.000
_cell.angle_alpha   90.00
_cell.angle_beta   90.00
_cell.angle_gamma   90.00
#
_symmetry.space_group_name_H-M   'P 1'
#
loop_
_entity.id
_entity.type
_entity.pdbx_description
1 polymer ?
#
loop_
_entity_poly.entity_id
_entity_poly.type
_entity_poly.pdbx_seq_one_letter_code
_entity_poly.pdbx_strand_id
1 'polypeptide(L)'
;MRCEAGEYVFPDPIPEFAQAETEKFRDHLLKKLSEDQDDIFGEYYEEVVNVCTEIMSTFLHKEYQGPGTLLVIPFIDMADTVKERALPGGPEAARAAVVWAQEHVDKDWNKWTGSD
;
A
#
# COMPACT_ATOMS: atom_id res chain seq x y z
N MET A 1 10.60 21.07 -36.84
CA MET A 1 10.49 21.39 -35.40
C MET A 1 10.32 20.06 -34.68
N ARG A 2 11.38 19.60 -34.00
CA ARG A 2 11.37 18.32 -33.27
C ARG A 2 11.01 18.71 -31.84
N CYS A 3 9.82 18.35 -31.38
CA CYS A 3 9.49 18.52 -29.97
C CYS A 3 10.41 17.59 -29.18
N GLU A 4 11.35 18.16 -28.44
CA GLU A 4 12.10 17.43 -27.43
C GLU A 4 11.10 17.18 -26.29
N ALA A 5 10.54 15.97 -26.25
CA ALA A 5 9.86 15.51 -25.05
C ALA A 5 10.95 15.44 -23.97
N GLY A 6 10.98 16.43 -23.07
CA GLY A 6 11.83 16.35 -21.90
C GLY A 6 11.47 15.07 -21.14
N GLU A 7 12.44 14.20 -20.90
CA GLU A 7 12.22 12.98 -20.13
C GLU A 7 11.72 13.39 -18.75
N TYR A 8 10.47 13.04 -18.43
CA TYR A 8 9.91 13.24 -17.10
C TYR A 8 10.64 12.31 -16.14
N VAL A 9 11.41 12.88 -15.22
CA VAL A 9 12.10 12.13 -14.17
C VAL A 9 11.18 12.08 -12.97
N PHE A 10 10.74 10.89 -12.60
CA PHE A 10 10.02 10.69 -11.37
C PHE A 10 10.94 11.02 -10.17
N PRO A 11 10.46 11.73 -9.14
CA PRO A 11 11.25 12.04 -7.97
C PRO A 11 11.63 10.76 -7.21
N ASP A 12 12.69 10.83 -6.41
CA ASP A 12 13.00 9.76 -5.46
C ASP A 12 11.84 9.62 -4.44
N PRO A 13 11.61 8.40 -3.90
CA PRO A 13 10.64 8.20 -2.84
C PRO A 13 10.87 9.16 -1.67
N ILE A 14 9.80 9.74 -1.11
CA ILE A 14 9.87 10.66 0.03
C ILE A 14 9.69 9.85 1.33
N PRO A 15 10.74 9.67 2.16
CA PRO A 15 10.65 8.81 3.35
C PRO A 15 9.58 9.25 4.35
N GLU A 16 9.41 10.55 4.57
CA GLU A 16 8.43 11.08 5.50
C GLU A 16 6.99 10.82 5.04
N PHE A 17 6.75 10.92 3.73
CA PHE A 17 5.47 10.55 3.14
C PHE A 17 5.24 9.04 3.28
N ALA A 18 6.23 8.23 2.93
CA ALA A 18 6.12 6.78 3.01
C ALA A 18 5.82 6.31 4.43
N GLN A 19 6.46 6.89 5.44
CA GLN A 19 6.16 6.62 6.85
C GLN A 19 4.72 7.02 7.22
N ALA A 20 4.33 8.27 6.94
CA ALA A 20 3.00 8.77 7.28
C ALA A 20 1.88 7.98 6.59
N GLU A 21 2.09 7.58 5.35
CA GLU A 21 1.12 6.81 4.56
C GLU A 21 1.06 5.35 5.01
N THR A 22 2.18 4.77 5.42
CA THR A 22 2.24 3.43 6.04
C THR A 22 1.44 3.38 7.35
N GLU A 23 1.54 4.42 8.19
CA GLU A 23 0.79 4.48 9.45
C GLU A 23 -0.72 4.52 9.20
N LYS A 24 -1.18 5.36 8.27
CA LYS A 24 -2.61 5.42 7.88
C LYS A 24 -3.08 4.09 7.27
N PHE A 25 -2.27 3.47 6.43
CA PHE A 25 -2.55 2.18 5.82
C PHE A 25 -2.78 1.11 6.89
N ARG A 26 -1.86 1.04 7.87
CA ARG A 26 -1.93 0.08 8.99
C ARG A 26 -3.21 0.28 9.79
N ASP A 27 -3.51 1.52 10.17
CA ASP A 27 -4.71 1.84 10.95
C ASP A 27 -6.00 1.49 10.19
N HIS A 28 -6.03 1.76 8.89
CA HIS A 28 -7.15 1.37 8.04
C HIS A 28 -7.30 -0.15 7.99
N LEU A 29 -6.22 -0.89 7.74
CA LEU A 29 -6.27 -2.34 7.67
C LEU A 29 -6.68 -2.97 9.00
N LEU A 30 -6.14 -2.52 10.14
CA LEU A 30 -6.56 -3.00 11.45
C LEU A 30 -8.07 -2.87 11.64
N LYS A 31 -8.60 -1.68 11.35
CA LYS A 31 -10.04 -1.44 11.42
C LYS A 31 -10.80 -2.34 10.44
N LYS A 32 -10.35 -2.41 9.18
CA LYS A 32 -11.08 -3.11 8.13
C LYS A 32 -11.10 -4.61 8.34
N LEU A 33 -9.98 -5.21 8.73
CA LEU A 33 -9.87 -6.66 8.94
C LEU A 33 -10.49 -7.09 10.27
N SER A 34 -10.59 -6.20 11.27
CA SER A 34 -11.34 -6.48 12.50
C SER A 34 -12.83 -6.72 12.26
N GLU A 35 -13.41 -6.17 11.19
CA GLU A 35 -14.82 -6.39 10.83
C GLU A 35 -15.07 -7.85 10.41
N ASP A 36 -14.06 -8.52 9.86
CA ASP A 36 -14.10 -9.91 9.39
C ASP A 36 -13.27 -10.85 10.31
N GLN A 37 -13.00 -10.41 11.55
CA GLN A 37 -12.16 -11.14 12.51
C GLN A 37 -12.74 -12.53 12.80
N ASP A 38 -14.01 -12.63 13.17
CA ASP A 38 -14.60 -13.91 13.59
C ASP A 38 -14.83 -14.89 12.41
N ASP A 39 -14.95 -14.37 11.19
CA ASP A 39 -15.32 -15.15 10.00
C ASP A 39 -14.12 -15.63 9.17
N ILE A 40 -13.06 -14.81 9.09
CA ILE A 40 -11.93 -15.05 8.19
C ILE A 40 -10.61 -15.13 8.96
N PHE A 41 -10.28 -14.08 9.71
CA PHE A 41 -8.91 -13.88 10.18
C PHE A 41 -8.61 -14.51 11.55
N GLY A 42 -9.64 -14.73 12.37
CA GLY A 42 -9.51 -15.21 13.74
C GLY A 42 -8.57 -14.36 14.59
N GLU A 43 -7.71 -15.03 15.36
CA GLU A 43 -6.66 -14.38 16.16
C GLU A 43 -5.50 -13.80 15.32
N TYR A 44 -5.42 -14.15 14.03
CA TYR A 44 -4.29 -13.81 13.16
C TYR A 44 -4.44 -12.47 12.44
N TYR A 45 -5.54 -11.74 12.64
CA TYR A 45 -5.80 -10.50 11.91
C TYR A 45 -4.68 -9.47 12.07
N GLU A 46 -4.14 -9.29 13.29
CA GLU A 46 -3.02 -8.36 13.53
C GLU A 46 -1.75 -8.79 12.79
N GLU A 47 -1.47 -10.09 12.73
CA GLU A 47 -0.31 -10.62 12.02
C GLU A 47 -0.43 -10.39 10.51
N VAL A 48 -1.63 -10.63 9.95
CA VAL A 48 -1.93 -10.33 8.54
C VAL A 48 -1.75 -8.84 8.25
N VAL A 49 -2.24 -7.95 9.13
CA VAL A 49 -2.03 -6.51 8.98
C VAL A 49 -0.55 -6.15 9.00
N ASN A 50 0.24 -6.73 9.91
CA ASN A 50 1.68 -6.47 9.99
C ASN A 50 2.39 -6.90 8.69
N VAL A 51 2.07 -8.08 8.15
CA VAL A 51 2.61 -8.55 6.85
C VAL A 51 2.29 -7.57 5.73
N CYS A 52 1.02 -7.18 5.59
CA CYS A 52 0.62 -6.23 4.56
C CYS A 52 1.29 -4.86 4.74
N THR A 53 1.44 -4.41 5.99
CA THR A 53 2.06 -3.12 6.31
C THR A 53 3.55 -3.11 5.97
N GLU A 54 4.29 -4.18 6.26
CA GLU A 54 5.71 -4.31 5.90
C GLU A 54 5.94 -4.24 4.39
N ILE A 55 5.10 -4.93 3.62
CA ILE A 55 5.17 -4.95 2.15
C ILE A 55 4.85 -3.57 1.58
N MET A 56 3.75 -2.95 2.03
CA MET A 56 3.38 -1.60 1.60
C MET A 56 4.45 -0.58 1.95
N SER A 57 4.97 -0.62 3.17
CA SER A 57 6.04 0.26 3.62
C SER A 57 7.28 0.13 2.74
N THR A 58 7.69 -1.11 2.44
CA THR A 58 8.85 -1.36 1.58
C THR A 58 8.65 -0.77 0.19
N PHE A 59 7.49 -0.96 -0.41
CA PHE A 59 7.14 -0.38 -1.70
C PHE A 59 7.17 1.15 -1.66
N LEU A 60 6.50 1.77 -0.68
CA LEU A 60 6.43 3.22 -0.57
C LEU A 60 7.80 3.89 -0.37
N HIS A 61 8.72 3.22 0.34
CA HIS A 61 10.06 3.76 0.60
C HIS A 61 11.05 3.55 -0.56
N LYS A 62 10.80 2.60 -1.46
CA LYS A 62 11.79 2.17 -2.46
C LYS A 62 11.35 2.36 -3.90
N GLU A 63 10.07 2.27 -4.18
CA GLU A 63 9.55 2.11 -5.54
C GLU A 63 8.45 3.12 -5.87
N TYR A 64 7.68 3.60 -4.88
CA TYR A 64 6.67 4.61 -5.14
C TYR A 64 7.32 5.97 -5.38
N GLN A 65 7.06 6.55 -6.55
CA GLN A 65 7.65 7.82 -6.98
C GLN A 65 6.57 8.88 -7.29
N GLY A 66 5.39 8.71 -6.72
CA GLY A 66 4.26 9.63 -6.89
C GLY A 66 3.14 9.10 -7.79
N PRO A 67 2.15 9.94 -8.10
CA PRO A 67 0.90 9.54 -8.72
C PRO A 67 1.09 8.79 -10.05
N GLY A 68 0.29 7.76 -10.24
CA GLY A 68 0.39 6.89 -11.42
C GLY A 68 1.54 5.87 -11.38
N THR A 69 2.34 5.83 -10.31
CA THR A 69 3.37 4.79 -10.10
C THR A 69 2.95 3.68 -9.13
N LEU A 70 1.69 3.67 -8.68
CA LEU A 70 1.16 2.60 -7.84
C LEU A 70 1.15 1.27 -8.61
N LEU A 71 1.96 0.31 -8.16
CA LEU A 71 2.12 -1.00 -8.80
C LEU A 71 1.15 -2.03 -8.20
N VAL A 72 0.80 -3.03 -9.01
CA VAL A 72 -0.01 -4.17 -8.54
C VAL A 72 0.82 -5.20 -7.74
N ILE A 73 2.13 -5.24 -7.98
CA ILE A 73 3.05 -6.25 -7.45
C ILE A 73 3.00 -6.35 -5.91
N PRO A 74 3.07 -5.25 -5.14
CA PRO A 74 2.99 -5.33 -3.68
C PRO A 74 1.74 -6.03 -3.17
N PHE A 75 0.59 -5.91 -3.86
CA PHE A 75 -0.65 -6.55 -3.44
C PHE A 75 -0.67 -8.06 -3.76
N ILE A 76 0.00 -8.47 -4.84
CA ILE A 76 0.22 -9.89 -5.13
C ILE A 76 1.12 -10.49 -4.04
N ASP A 77 2.22 -9.81 -3.73
CA ASP A 77 3.16 -10.23 -2.68
C ASP A 77 2.48 -10.32 -1.31
N MET A 78 1.51 -9.45 -1.00
CA MET A 78 0.70 -9.56 0.22
C MET A 78 -0.09 -10.88 0.26
N ALA A 79 -0.83 -11.19 -0.80
CA ALA A 79 -1.64 -12.40 -0.84
C ALA A 79 -0.77 -13.67 -0.77
N ASP A 80 0.34 -13.68 -1.51
CA ASP A 80 1.26 -14.81 -1.54
C ASP A 80 2.00 -14.97 -0.21
N THR A 81 2.51 -13.88 0.38
CA THR A 81 3.22 -13.95 1.67
C THR A 81 2.30 -14.40 2.80
N VAL A 82 1.06 -13.91 2.87
CA VAL A 82 0.06 -14.35 3.86
C VAL A 82 -0.20 -15.85 3.71
N LYS A 83 -0.39 -16.32 2.48
CA LYS A 83 -0.61 -17.74 2.17
C LYS A 83 0.61 -18.60 2.51
N GLU A 84 1.82 -18.16 2.17
CA GLU A 84 3.08 -18.87 2.44
C GLU A 84 3.34 -19.00 3.95
N ARG A 85 2.92 -18.01 4.74
CA ARG A 85 2.96 -18.05 6.21
C ARG A 85 1.81 -18.87 6.82
N ALA A 86 0.97 -19.49 6.00
CA ALA A 86 -0.23 -20.23 6.42
C ALA A 86 -1.22 -19.37 7.24
N LEU A 87 -1.23 -18.06 7.01
CA LEU A 87 -2.16 -17.13 7.61
C LEU A 87 -3.46 -17.06 6.79
N PRO A 88 -4.61 -16.80 7.44
CA PRO A 88 -5.89 -16.74 6.76
C PRO A 88 -6.11 -15.42 6.00
N GLY A 89 -7.02 -15.45 5.02
CA GLY A 89 -7.57 -14.24 4.41
C GLY A 89 -6.61 -13.42 3.53
N GLY A 90 -5.58 -14.04 2.95
CA GLY A 90 -4.62 -13.35 2.08
C GLY A 90 -5.26 -12.58 0.92
N PRO A 91 -6.15 -13.19 0.11
CA PRO A 91 -6.87 -12.49 -0.96
C PRO A 91 -7.72 -11.31 -0.45
N GLU A 92 -8.36 -11.46 0.71
CA GLU A 92 -9.22 -10.45 1.31
C GLU A 92 -8.41 -9.26 1.83
N ALA A 93 -7.29 -9.55 2.52
CA ALA A 93 -6.35 -8.53 2.99
C ALA A 93 -5.73 -7.75 1.82
N ALA A 94 -5.29 -8.45 0.77
CA ALA A 94 -4.77 -7.82 -0.44
C ALA A 94 -5.83 -6.95 -1.12
N ARG A 95 -7.09 -7.42 -1.21
CA ARG A 95 -8.18 -6.62 -1.78
C ARG A 95 -8.45 -5.36 -0.98
N ALA A 96 -8.51 -5.45 0.35
CA ALA A 96 -8.67 -4.29 1.21
C ALA A 96 -7.53 -3.28 1.02
N ALA A 97 -6.30 -3.78 0.92
CA ALA A 97 -5.12 -2.96 0.65
C ALA A 97 -5.20 -2.24 -0.70
N VAL A 98 -5.60 -2.92 -1.77
CA VAL A 98 -5.77 -2.33 -3.12
C VAL A 98 -6.77 -1.18 -3.08
N VAL A 99 -7.96 -1.42 -2.51
CA VAL A 99 -9.04 -0.42 -2.46
C VAL A 99 -8.57 0.82 -1.71
N TRP A 100 -7.94 0.65 -0.55
CA TRP A 100 -7.43 1.77 0.21
C TRP A 100 -6.37 2.56 -0.56
N ALA A 101 -5.39 1.86 -1.15
CA ALA A 101 -4.28 2.50 -1.83
C ALA A 101 -4.75 3.33 -3.04
N GLN A 102 -5.71 2.81 -3.81
CA GLN A 102 -6.30 3.51 -4.95
C GLN A 102 -7.02 4.81 -4.55
N GLU A 103 -7.60 4.86 -3.35
CA GLU A 103 -8.36 6.02 -2.88
C GLU A 103 -7.50 7.08 -2.17
N HIS A 104 -6.32 6.69 -1.66
CA HIS A 104 -5.54 7.51 -0.71
C HIS A 104 -4.14 7.88 -1.22
N VAL A 105 -3.35 6.92 -1.71
CA VAL A 105 -1.89 7.12 -1.88
C VAL A 105 -1.55 8.26 -2.85
N ASP A 106 -2.11 8.24 -4.06
CA ASP A 106 -1.88 9.29 -5.06
C ASP A 106 -2.47 10.64 -4.60
N LYS A 107 -3.65 10.60 -3.96
CA LYS A 107 -4.34 11.78 -3.47
C LYS A 107 -3.58 12.47 -2.34
N ASP A 108 -3.03 11.71 -1.42
CA ASP A 108 -2.29 12.22 -0.28
C ASP A 108 -0.89 12.68 -0.69
N TRP A 109 -0.28 12.06 -1.70
CA TRP A 109 0.94 12.58 -2.32
C TRP A 109 0.73 13.97 -2.94
N ASN A 110 -0.35 14.16 -3.69
CA ASN A 110 -0.66 15.47 -4.30
C ASN A 110 -0.79 16.56 -3.24
N LYS A 111 -1.53 16.28 -2.16
CA LYS A 111 -1.63 17.19 -1.02
C LYS A 111 -0.27 17.44 -0.35
N TRP A 112 0.56 16.41 -0.23
CA TRP A 112 1.87 16.51 0.43
C TRP A 112 2.84 17.39 -0.34
N THR A 113 2.86 17.25 -1.67
CA THR A 113 3.76 17.99 -2.56
C THR A 113 3.22 19.37 -2.96
N GLY A 114 1.99 19.71 -2.57
CA GLY A 114 1.34 20.97 -2.97
C GLY A 114 0.97 21.02 -4.45
N SER A 115 0.83 19.86 -5.08
CA SER A 115 0.39 19.73 -6.47
C SER A 115 -1.14 19.64 -6.49
N ASP A 116 -1.80 20.79 -6.48
CA ASP A 116 -3.27 20.92 -6.61
C ASP A 116 -3.75 20.79 -8.07
#